data_AF-A0A4U3AJU1-F1
#
_entry.id   AF-A0A4U3AJU1-F1
#
_cell.length_a   1.000
_cell.length_b   1.000
_cell.length_c   1.000
_cell.angle_alpha   90.00
_cell.angle_beta   90.00
_cell.angle_gamma   90.00
#
_symmetry.space_group_name_H-M   'P 1'
#
loop_
_entity.id
_entity.type
_entity.pdbx_description
1 polymer ?
#
loop_
_entity_poly.entity_id
_entity_poly.type
_entity_poly.pdbx_seq_one_letter_code
_entity_poly.pdbx_strand_id
1 'polypeptide(L)'
;QEKYWLDVLSGDLPVLDMPTDFPRPIIQSFEGNSFIFEGGNELKQRLDNLSLETDTTLYMILSAAYSILLSKCSSQQEIIVGMPIL
;
A
#
# COMPACT_ATOMS: atom_id res chain seq x y z
N GLN A 1 -6.96 -22.73 -2.38
CA GLN A 1 -6.26 -21.49 -2.02
C GLN A 1 -6.20 -21.27 -0.50
N GLU A 2 -7.16 -21.77 0.28
CA GLU A 2 -7.17 -21.68 1.76
C GLU A 2 -5.81 -21.96 2.42
N LYS A 3 -5.22 -23.13 2.16
CA LYS A 3 -3.91 -23.50 2.72
C LYS A 3 -2.82 -22.45 2.46
N TYR A 4 -2.74 -21.92 1.24
CA TYR A 4 -1.74 -20.90 0.90
C TYR A 4 -1.89 -19.66 1.77
N TRP A 5 -3.12 -19.17 1.95
CA TRP A 5 -3.35 -17.98 2.76
C TRP A 5 -3.16 -18.21 4.26
N LEU A 6 -3.54 -19.39 4.75
CA LEU A 6 -3.23 -19.78 6.13
C LEU A 6 -1.72 -19.83 6.37
N ASP A 7 -0.94 -20.32 5.41
CA ASP A 7 0.51 -20.37 5.51
C ASP A 7 1.14 -18.95 5.41
N VAL A 8 0.72 -18.14 4.44
CA VAL A 8 1.25 -16.77 4.21
C VAL A 8 0.90 -15.80 5.34
N LEU A 9 -0.29 -15.93 5.94
CA LEU A 9 -0.78 -15.07 7.03
C LEU A 9 -0.72 -15.79 8.39
N SER A 10 0.23 -16.72 8.55
CA SER A 10 0.49 -17.38 9.83
C SER A 10 1.42 -16.55 10.72
N GLY A 11 1.45 -16.89 12.02
CA GLY A 11 2.35 -16.26 12.98
C GLY A 11 1.90 -14.88 13.43
N ASP A 12 2.86 -14.08 13.89
CA ASP A 12 2.63 -12.71 14.33
C ASP A 12 2.55 -11.78 13.12
N LEU A 13 1.38 -11.20 12.89
CA LEU A 13 1.14 -10.29 11.76
C LEU A 13 1.41 -8.84 12.15
N PRO A 14 2.12 -8.06 11.30
CA PRO A 14 2.40 -6.67 11.58
C PRO A 14 1.10 -5.85 11.55
N VAL A 15 0.86 -5.11 12.63
CA VAL A 15 -0.15 -4.05 12.64
C VAL A 15 0.54 -2.76 12.19
N LEU A 16 -0.02 -2.11 11.17
CA LEU A 16 0.52 -0.85 10.66
C LEU A 16 0.41 0.24 11.73
N ASP A 17 1.55 0.79 12.14
CA ASP A 17 1.69 1.82 13.18
C ASP A 17 2.04 3.17 12.53
N MET A 18 1.01 3.84 12.00
CA MET A 18 1.17 5.14 11.35
C MET A 18 1.05 6.27 12.37
N PRO A 19 1.89 7.32 12.28
CA PRO A 19 1.69 8.53 13.07
C PRO A 19 0.37 9.19 12.67
N THR A 20 -0.57 9.28 13.61
CA THR A 20 -1.90 9.88 13.40
C THR A 20 -2.03 11.20 14.14
N ASP A 21 -2.70 12.17 13.54
CA ASP A 21 -2.93 13.49 14.14
C ASP A 21 -3.81 13.44 15.41
N PHE A 22 -4.66 12.42 15.52
CA PHE A 22 -5.59 12.21 16.64
C PHE A 22 -5.54 10.77 17.15
N PRO A 23 -5.85 10.52 18.44
CA PRO A 23 -5.88 9.17 18.99
C PRO A 23 -6.95 8.31 18.32
N ARG A 24 -6.62 7.03 18.07
CA ARG A 24 -7.56 6.05 17.50
C ARG A 24 -8.72 5.79 18.48
N PRO A 25 -9.99 5.95 18.06
CA PRO A 25 -11.15 5.60 18.88
C PRO A 25 -11.22 4.09 19.18
N ILE A 26 -11.82 3.71 20.31
CA ILE A 26 -12.00 2.30 20.71
C ILE A 26 -12.97 1.57 19.77
N ILE A 27 -13.99 2.28 19.27
CA ILE A 27 -14.95 1.77 18.29
C ILE A 27 -14.62 2.43 16.95
N GLN A 28 -14.50 1.63 15.89
CA GLN A 28 -14.19 2.12 14.56
C GLN A 28 -15.20 3.19 14.12
N SER A 29 -14.69 4.34 13.70
CA SER A 29 -15.46 5.33 12.95
C SER A 29 -15.38 5.04 11.46
N PHE A 30 -16.47 5.30 10.74
CA PHE A 30 -16.55 5.22 9.28
C PHE A 30 -16.57 6.60 8.62
N GLU A 31 -16.41 7.68 9.39
CA GLU A 31 -16.23 9.01 8.85
C GLU A 31 -14.93 9.09 8.06
N GLY A 32 -14.99 9.63 6.84
CA GLY A 32 -13.86 9.70 5.94
C GLY A 32 -13.98 10.87 4.98
N ASN A 33 -12.86 11.18 4.32
CA ASN A 33 -12.79 12.19 3.27
C ASN A 33 -11.88 11.68 2.15
N SER A 34 -11.91 12.32 0.98
CA SER A 34 -11.07 11.98 -0.17
C SER A 34 -10.27 13.19 -0.61
N PHE A 35 -9.00 12.97 -0.93
CA PHE A 35 -8.13 13.97 -1.54
C PHE A 35 -7.62 13.45 -2.88
N ILE A 36 -7.81 14.23 -3.94
CA ILE A 36 -7.41 13.88 -5.31
C ILE A 36 -6.20 14.73 -5.67
N PHE A 37 -5.18 14.09 -6.24
CA PHE A 37 -4.00 14.74 -6.76
C PHE A 37 -3.62 14.14 -8.12
N GLU A 38 -2.90 14.92 -8.92
CA GLU A 38 -2.43 14.50 -10.25
C GLU A 38 -0.90 14.55 -10.31
N GLY A 39 -0.28 13.53 -10.91
CA GLY A 39 1.17 13.43 -11.07
C GLY A 39 1.73 14.02 -12.38
N GLY A 40 0.84 14.38 -13.32
CA GLY A 40 1.21 14.90 -14.64
C GLY A 40 1.71 13.83 -15.62
N ASN A 41 1.78 14.21 -16.91
CA ASN A 41 2.13 13.30 -18.00
C ASN A 41 3.58 12.83 -17.97
N GLU A 42 4.51 13.69 -17.52
CA GLU A 42 5.94 13.36 -17.46
C GLU A 42 6.20 12.20 -16.48
N LEU A 43 5.62 12.27 -15.28
CA LEU A 43 5.75 11.20 -14.30
C LEU A 43 5.14 9.89 -14.82
N LYS A 44 3.96 9.97 -15.45
CA LYS A 44 3.32 8.79 -16.05
C LYS A 44 4.22 8.11 -17.08
N GLN A 45 4.80 8.86 -18.02
CA GLN A 45 5.69 8.31 -19.04
C GLN A 45 6.91 7.62 -18.42
N ARG A 46 7.48 8.20 -17.36
CA ARG A 46 8.62 7.60 -16.64
C ARG A 46 8.22 6.30 -15.94
N LEU A 47 7.03 6.24 -15.35
CA LEU A 47 6.52 5.02 -14.72
C LEU A 47 6.19 3.93 -15.75
N ASP A 48 5.63 4.30 -16.90
CA ASP A 48 5.36 3.38 -18.00
C ASP A 48 6.67 2.77 -18.52
N ASN A 49 7.70 3.58 -18.73
CA ASN A 49 9.03 3.08 -19.13
C ASN A 49 9.64 2.17 -18.07
N LEU A 50 9.54 2.53 -16.78
CA LEU A 50 10.03 1.68 -15.69
C LEU A 50 9.33 0.31 -15.70
N SER A 51 8.02 0.28 -15.95
CA SER A 51 7.27 -0.97 -16.01
C SER A 51 7.77 -1.90 -17.12
N LEU A 52 8.14 -1.35 -18.29
CA LEU A 52 8.74 -2.09 -19.39
C LEU A 52 10.16 -2.58 -19.06
N GLU A 53 10.98 -1.73 -18.43
CA GLU A 53 12.36 -2.05 -18.06
C GLU A 53 12.44 -3.19 -17.03
N THR A 54 11.45 -3.28 -16.12
CA THR A 54 11.44 -4.28 -15.05
C THR A 54 10.53 -5.48 -15.33
N ASP A 55 9.91 -5.57 -16.51
CA ASP A 55 8.92 -6.60 -16.86
C ASP A 55 7.79 -6.70 -15.82
N THR A 56 7.23 -5.55 -15.44
CA THR A 56 6.15 -5.43 -14.46
C THR A 56 4.98 -4.62 -15.03
N THR A 57 3.88 -4.59 -14.29
CA THR A 57 2.75 -3.71 -14.61
C THR A 57 2.88 -2.37 -13.89
N LEU A 58 2.28 -1.31 -14.44
CA LEU A 58 2.16 -0.02 -13.73
C LEU A 58 1.51 -0.20 -12.34
N TYR A 59 0.54 -1.12 -12.22
CA TYR A 59 -0.08 -1.49 -10.96
C TYR A 59 0.93 -2.00 -9.92
N MET A 60 1.86 -2.88 -10.32
CA MET A 60 2.93 -3.38 -9.44
C MET A 60 3.87 -2.27 -9.01
N ILE A 61 4.26 -1.37 -9.93
CA ILE A 61 5.11 -0.21 -9.63
C ILE A 61 4.44 0.70 -8.59
N LEU A 62 3.17 1.05 -8.80
CA LEU A 62 2.42 1.89 -7.87
C LEU A 62 2.20 1.20 -6.50
N SER A 63 1.95 -0.10 -6.51
CA SER A 63 1.81 -0.91 -5.28
C SER A 63 3.10 -0.95 -4.48
N ALA A 64 4.25 -1.09 -5.16
CA ALA A 64 5.56 -1.04 -4.54
C ALA A 64 5.86 0.36 -3.97
N ALA A 65 5.59 1.42 -4.74
CA ALA A 65 5.75 2.80 -4.29
C ALA A 65 4.88 3.11 -3.06
N TYR A 66 3.64 2.63 -3.03
CA TYR A 66 2.75 2.77 -1.89
C TYR A 66 3.26 2.03 -0.65
N SER A 67 3.76 0.81 -0.82
CA SER A 67 4.37 0.04 0.28
C SER A 67 5.61 0.73 0.85
N ILE A 68 6.46 1.32 -0.01
CA ILE A 68 7.62 2.11 0.40
C ILE A 68 7.20 3.38 1.15
N LEU A 69 6.14 4.06 0.68
CA LEU A 69 5.61 5.24 1.36
C LEU A 69 5.17 4.90 2.78
N LEU A 70 4.35 3.84 2.93
CA LEU A 70 3.90 3.39 4.25
C LEU A 70 5.09 3.02 5.15
N SER A 71 6.07 2.28 4.62
CA SER A 71 7.28 1.90 5.36
C SER A 71 8.06 3.10 5.88
N LYS A 72 8.21 4.15 5.06
CA LYS A 72 8.88 5.38 5.48
C LYS A 72 8.09 6.16 6.51
N CYS A 73 6.75 6.17 6.42
CA CYS A 73 5.90 6.89 7.35
C CYS A 73 5.79 6.20 8.72
N SER A 74 5.72 4.86 8.76
CA SER A 74 5.61 4.08 10.00
C SER A 74 6.95 3.62 10.57
N SER A 75 8.05 3.75 9.82
CA SER A 75 9.35 3.13 10.13
C SER A 75 9.28 1.59 10.26
N GLN A 76 8.27 0.95 9.65
CA GLN A 76 8.12 -0.51 9.63
C GLN A 76 8.62 -1.10 8.32
N GLN A 77 9.18 -2.32 8.38
CA GLN A 77 9.68 -3.04 7.19
C GLN A 77 8.68 -4.05 6.63
N GLU A 78 7.81 -4.59 7.48
CA GLU A 78 6.77 -5.55 7.09
C GLU A 78 5.41 -4.87 7.08
N ILE A 79 4.71 -4.95 5.94
CA ILE A 79 3.44 -4.26 5.69
C ILE A 79 2.51 -5.17 4.92
N ILE A 80 1.25 -5.23 5.36
CA ILE A 80 0.16 -5.93 4.65
C ILE A 80 -0.73 -4.87 3.99
N VAL A 81 -0.90 -4.96 2.67
CA VAL A 81 -1.77 -4.07 1.89
C VAL A 81 -2.92 -4.86 1.28
N GLY A 82 -4.15 -4.45 1.56
CA GLY A 82 -5.34 -5.00 0.92
C GLY A 82 -5.48 -4.51 -0.51
N MET A 83 -5.41 -5.44 -1.46
CA MET A 83 -5.50 -5.16 -2.89
C MET A 83 -6.75 -5.80 -3.47
N PRO A 84 -7.79 -5.02 -3.86
CA PRO A 84 -8.97 -5.60 -4.46
C PRO A 84 -8.63 -6.13 -5.86
N ILE A 85 -9.00 -7.38 -6.11
CA ILE A 85 -9.06 -7.96 -7.46
C ILE A 85 -10.51 -7.85 -7.93
N LEU A 86 -10.71 -7.29 -9.13
CA LEU A 86 -12.02 -7.24 -9.80
C LEU A 86 -12.22 -8.49 -10.65
#